data_AF-A0AAU7LND9-F1
#
_entry.id   AF-A0AAU7LND9-F1
#
_cell.length_a   1.000
_cell.length_b   1.000
_cell.length_c   1.000
_cell.angle_alpha   90.00
_cell.angle_beta   90.00
_cell.angle_gamma   90.00
#
_symmetry.space_group_name_H-M   'P 1'
#
loop_
_entity.id
_entity.type
_entity.pdbx_description
1 polymer ?
#
loop_
_entity_poly.entity_id
_entity_poly.type
_entity_poly.pdbx_seq_one_letter_code
_entity_poly.pdbx_strand_id
1 'polypeptide(L)'
;MTLFLNPRATPAQRLGAIATIVLALTGQALAATPEADGGVAGLRELAAGKAVGLGSAAVPIPRPGVDATAEVNELLKTPLSAEAAVRIALLNNPGWQASLAGAGVSISDTARDNSPAKLKARQDLTLLSAQARKAWITAVAAAQGAAALQQAQETAQAAGDLTRRMTQVGNLSKLQQAKDQLLLSEATLQLARAQQAAFNAREQLIIALGLWGGQTGFALPNELPALPPEAQELPDVESRAVRERMELRTAQARWERQRASNPRQASADALWDAMGEAAGVRALAVGTRSEARQVYHHYRTAYDVARHYRDEVLPLRKFINDETVLRYNGMLLSVFDLLADTRAQALSVNSAIEAQRDFWLAEADLQTLLAGAPVALPSGAQATSPSGAAAPGAAAH
;
A
#
# COMPACT_ATOMS: atom_id res chain seq x y z
N MET A 1 -50.50 7.48 -48.91
CA MET A 1 -50.91 6.35 -49.79
C MET A 1 -51.30 5.20 -48.87
N THR A 2 -52.60 5.13 -48.57
CA THR A 2 -53.23 4.20 -47.62
C THR A 2 -53.67 2.93 -48.34
N LEU A 3 -53.18 1.77 -47.92
CA LEU A 3 -53.72 0.43 -48.16
C LEU A 3 -53.06 -0.51 -47.13
N PHE A 4 -53.65 -1.49 -46.45
CA PHE A 4 -55.01 -2.00 -46.26
C PHE A 4 -54.88 -2.96 -45.04
N LEU A 5 -55.76 -2.89 -44.03
CA LEU A 5 -55.92 -3.99 -43.07
C LEU A 5 -56.72 -5.10 -43.73
N ASN A 6 -56.23 -6.34 -43.71
CA ASN A 6 -57.04 -7.53 -43.97
C ASN A 6 -57.00 -8.45 -42.73
N PRO A 7 -58.14 -8.75 -42.10
CA PRO A 7 -58.25 -9.60 -40.91
C PRO A 7 -58.72 -11.01 -41.30
N ARG A 8 -58.12 -12.06 -40.72
CA ARG A 8 -58.77 -13.33 -40.31
C ARG A 8 -57.75 -14.41 -39.90
N ALA A 9 -58.20 -15.23 -38.94
CA ALA A 9 -57.77 -16.59 -38.60
C ALA A 9 -56.69 -16.81 -37.49
N THR A 10 -57.21 -16.92 -36.26
CA THR A 10 -57.13 -18.03 -35.28
C THR A 10 -55.80 -18.70 -34.85
N PRO A 11 -55.77 -19.21 -33.59
CA PRO A 11 -54.55 -19.58 -32.88
C PRO A 11 -54.16 -21.05 -33.08
N ALA A 12 -52.90 -21.35 -32.75
CA ALA A 12 -52.30 -22.65 -32.43
C ALA A 12 -51.08 -22.99 -33.31
N GLN A 13 -49.93 -22.97 -32.64
CA GLN A 13 -48.74 -23.77 -32.88
C GLN A 13 -48.04 -23.60 -34.24
N ARG A 14 -46.85 -22.98 -34.21
CA ARG A 14 -45.60 -23.69 -34.53
C ARG A 14 -44.37 -22.92 -34.07
N LEU A 15 -43.50 -23.70 -33.43
CA LEU A 15 -42.14 -23.43 -32.98
C LEU A 15 -41.32 -22.56 -33.95
N GLY A 16 -40.52 -21.66 -33.38
CA GLY A 16 -39.44 -20.96 -34.09
C GLY A 16 -38.75 -19.98 -33.16
N ALA A 17 -37.61 -20.39 -32.62
CA ALA A 17 -36.71 -19.60 -31.79
C ALA A 17 -36.43 -18.21 -32.40
N ILE A 18 -36.34 -17.17 -31.55
CA ILE A 18 -35.41 -16.03 -31.68
C ILE A 18 -35.41 -15.23 -30.36
N ALA A 19 -34.21 -15.14 -29.78
CA ALA A 19 -33.64 -14.07 -28.97
C ALA A 19 -34.48 -13.43 -27.84
N THR A 20 -34.11 -13.84 -26.62
CA THR A 20 -33.95 -12.98 -25.45
C THR A 20 -33.31 -11.63 -25.82
N ILE A 21 -34.05 -10.53 -25.64
CA ILE A 21 -33.49 -9.22 -25.32
C ILE A 21 -34.14 -8.81 -24.00
N VAL A 22 -33.47 -9.16 -22.90
CA VAL A 22 -33.72 -8.52 -21.60
C VAL A 22 -33.09 -7.14 -21.70
N LEU A 23 -33.95 -6.14 -21.54
CA LEU A 23 -33.68 -4.72 -21.57
C LEU A 23 -32.53 -4.38 -20.59
N ALA A 24 -31.37 -4.04 -21.13
CA ALA A 24 -30.32 -3.34 -20.39
C ALA A 24 -30.89 -1.97 -20.01
N LEU A 25 -31.23 -1.81 -18.72
CA LEU A 25 -31.42 -0.50 -18.12
C LEU A 25 -30.08 0.23 -18.17
N THR A 26 -29.97 1.06 -19.20
CA THR A 26 -29.02 2.15 -19.31
C THR A 26 -28.95 2.91 -18.00
N GLY A 27 -27.79 2.91 -17.36
CA GLY A 27 -27.38 3.98 -16.48
C GLY A 27 -27.33 5.26 -17.30
N GLN A 28 -28.46 5.95 -17.40
CA GLN A 28 -28.48 7.33 -17.82
C GLN A 28 -27.76 8.10 -16.72
N ALA A 29 -26.52 8.51 -17.01
CA ALA A 29 -25.91 9.65 -16.38
C ALA A 29 -26.88 10.81 -16.56
N LEU A 30 -27.69 11.06 -15.54
CA LEU A 30 -28.34 12.34 -15.36
C LEU A 30 -27.18 13.33 -15.25
N ALA A 31 -26.93 14.07 -16.34
CA ALA A 31 -25.92 15.12 -16.35
C ALA A 31 -26.29 16.11 -15.25
N ALA A 32 -25.61 15.99 -14.10
CA ALA A 32 -25.71 16.94 -13.03
C ALA A 32 -25.41 18.32 -13.61
N THR A 33 -26.30 19.28 -13.39
CA THR A 33 -26.00 20.67 -13.71
C THR A 33 -24.68 21.05 -13.01
N PRO A 34 -23.82 21.89 -13.61
CA PRO A 34 -22.50 22.23 -13.05
C PRO A 34 -22.58 22.83 -11.63
N GLU A 35 -23.75 23.37 -11.25
CA GLU A 35 -24.04 23.85 -9.89
C GLU A 35 -24.23 22.73 -8.84
N ALA A 36 -24.71 21.54 -9.23
CA ALA A 36 -24.94 20.43 -8.32
C ALA A 36 -23.65 19.66 -7.94
N ASP A 37 -22.64 19.72 -8.80
CA ASP A 37 -21.34 19.05 -8.60
C ASP A 37 -20.32 19.91 -7.86
N GLY A 38 -20.65 21.17 -7.50
CA GLY A 38 -19.75 22.10 -6.81
C GLY A 38 -18.57 22.59 -7.66
N GLY A 39 -18.64 22.42 -8.99
CA GLY A 39 -17.61 22.88 -9.92
C GLY A 39 -16.30 22.09 -9.87
N VAL A 40 -16.29 20.83 -9.40
CA VAL A 40 -15.08 19.99 -9.31
C VAL A 40 -15.01 18.90 -10.39
N ALA A 41 -15.80 18.99 -11.46
CA ALA A 41 -15.82 17.98 -12.52
C ALA A 41 -14.46 17.89 -13.24
N GLY A 42 -13.85 19.04 -13.56
CA GLY A 42 -12.52 19.12 -14.15
C GLY A 42 -11.42 18.66 -13.19
N LEU A 43 -11.61 18.82 -11.87
CA LEU A 43 -10.68 18.23 -10.89
C LEU A 43 -10.79 16.70 -10.88
N ARG A 44 -12.01 16.15 -11.01
CA ARG A 44 -12.24 14.69 -11.08
C ARG A 44 -11.61 14.07 -12.32
N GLU A 45 -11.71 14.75 -13.46
CA GLU A 45 -11.05 14.34 -14.69
C GLU A 45 -9.52 14.39 -14.57
N LEU A 46 -8.98 15.47 -14.00
CA LEU A 46 -7.54 15.64 -13.77
C LEU A 46 -6.98 14.64 -12.72
N ALA A 47 -7.84 14.19 -11.80
CA ALA A 47 -7.53 13.19 -10.78
C ALA A 47 -7.64 11.75 -11.29
N ALA A 48 -8.28 11.51 -12.44
CA ALA A 48 -8.51 10.18 -12.97
C ALA A 48 -7.18 9.44 -13.22
N GLY A 49 -7.06 8.24 -12.66
CA GLY A 49 -5.83 7.43 -12.74
C GLY A 49 -4.63 7.99 -11.98
N LYS A 50 -4.80 9.02 -11.14
CA LYS A 50 -3.73 9.59 -10.29
C LYS A 50 -3.84 9.16 -8.82
N ALA A 51 -4.96 8.59 -8.41
CA ALA A 51 -5.11 8.02 -7.07
C ALA A 51 -4.48 6.63 -6.99
N VAL A 52 -3.53 6.48 -6.09
CA VAL A 52 -2.79 5.24 -5.84
C VAL A 52 -3.71 4.22 -5.18
N GLY A 53 -3.80 3.02 -5.76
CA GLY A 53 -4.58 1.91 -5.21
C GLY A 53 -6.08 1.85 -5.55
N LEU A 54 -6.62 2.80 -6.31
CA LEU A 54 -8.03 2.76 -6.78
C LEU A 54 -8.24 2.10 -8.15
N GLY A 55 -7.15 1.76 -8.87
CA GLY A 55 -7.27 1.17 -10.20
C GLY A 55 -8.08 2.06 -11.15
N SER A 56 -9.10 1.49 -11.81
CA SER A 56 -10.04 2.23 -12.67
C SER A 56 -11.27 2.77 -11.94
N ALA A 57 -11.37 2.58 -10.62
CA ALA A 57 -12.50 3.08 -9.84
C ALA A 57 -12.54 4.62 -9.85
N ALA A 58 -13.75 5.18 -9.80
CA ALA A 58 -13.94 6.61 -9.74
C ALA A 58 -13.32 7.18 -8.45
N VAL A 59 -12.53 8.25 -8.59
CA VAL A 59 -11.91 8.93 -7.45
C VAL A 59 -13.01 9.66 -6.67
N PRO A 60 -13.24 9.30 -5.39
CA PRO A 60 -14.20 10.01 -4.57
C PRO A 60 -13.61 11.37 -4.19
N ILE A 61 -14.35 12.45 -4.46
CA ILE A 61 -13.99 13.80 -4.07
C ILE A 61 -15.05 14.28 -3.07
N PRO A 62 -14.66 14.78 -1.89
CA PRO A 62 -15.60 15.24 -0.89
C PRO A 62 -16.37 16.44 -1.44
N ARG A 63 -17.68 16.46 -1.20
CA ARG A 63 -18.58 17.50 -1.71
C ARG A 63 -18.99 18.43 -0.57
N PRO A 64 -18.95 19.76 -0.77
CA PRO A 64 -19.44 20.70 0.23
C PRO A 64 -20.91 20.41 0.57
N GLY A 65 -21.23 20.30 1.87
CA GLY A 65 -22.60 20.10 2.34
C GLY A 65 -23.18 18.68 2.18
N VAL A 66 -22.42 17.72 1.65
CA VAL A 66 -22.80 16.30 1.62
C VAL A 66 -22.02 15.57 2.71
N ASP A 67 -22.75 14.95 3.64
CA ASP A 67 -22.13 14.13 4.69
C ASP A 67 -21.69 12.77 4.12
N ALA A 68 -20.38 12.48 4.20
CA ALA A 68 -19.79 11.23 3.76
C ALA A 68 -19.87 10.11 4.81
N THR A 69 -20.36 10.39 6.02
CA THR A 69 -20.38 9.42 7.13
C THR A 69 -21.14 8.13 6.78
N ALA A 70 -22.23 8.22 6.03
CA ALA A 70 -23.01 7.05 5.61
C ALA A 70 -22.20 6.12 4.68
N GLU A 71 -21.51 6.68 3.68
CA GLU A 71 -20.67 5.90 2.76
C GLU A 71 -19.47 5.29 3.50
N VAL A 72 -18.84 6.06 4.39
CA VAL A 72 -17.75 5.55 5.25
C VAL A 72 -18.24 4.38 6.10
N ASN A 73 -19.39 4.51 6.76
CA ASN A 73 -19.91 3.44 7.61
C ASN A 73 -20.26 2.17 6.82
N GLU A 74 -20.74 2.29 5.58
CA GLU A 74 -20.95 1.12 4.71
C GLU A 74 -19.63 0.41 4.37
N LEU A 75 -18.58 1.17 4.04
CA LEU A 75 -17.26 0.61 3.71
C LEU A 75 -16.57 -0.07 4.90
N LEU A 76 -16.89 0.35 6.14
CA LEU A 76 -16.34 -0.23 7.37
C LEU A 76 -17.03 -1.53 7.82
N LYS A 77 -18.14 -1.95 7.18
CA LYS A 77 -18.85 -3.20 7.52
C LYS A 77 -18.07 -4.45 7.11
N THR A 78 -17.30 -4.37 6.03
CA THR A 78 -16.42 -5.45 5.57
C THR A 78 -15.01 -5.27 6.13
N PRO A 79 -14.20 -6.35 6.25
CA PRO A 79 -12.77 -6.20 6.51
C PRO A 79 -12.16 -5.17 5.55
N LEU A 80 -11.51 -4.16 6.11
CA LEU A 80 -11.08 -2.97 5.38
C LEU A 80 -10.11 -3.38 4.26
N SER A 81 -10.50 -3.22 3.00
CA SER A 81 -9.64 -3.46 1.85
C SER A 81 -8.74 -2.25 1.58
N ALA A 82 -7.64 -2.45 0.84
CA ALA A 82 -6.75 -1.35 0.43
C ALA A 82 -7.50 -0.26 -0.35
N GLU A 83 -8.41 -0.67 -1.24
CA GLU A 83 -9.23 0.26 -2.03
C GLU A 83 -10.20 1.03 -1.12
N ALA A 84 -10.90 0.34 -0.21
CA ALA A 84 -11.81 0.96 0.74
C ALA A 84 -11.07 1.96 1.66
N ALA A 85 -9.87 1.63 2.12
CA ALA A 85 -9.03 2.53 2.90
C ALA A 85 -8.72 3.83 2.13
N VAL A 86 -8.32 3.72 0.86
CA VAL A 86 -8.04 4.91 0.03
C VAL A 86 -9.32 5.73 -0.19
N ARG A 87 -10.46 5.09 -0.48
CA ARG A 87 -11.75 5.78 -0.64
C ARG A 87 -12.16 6.55 0.61
N ILE A 88 -12.06 5.91 1.79
CA ILE A 88 -12.37 6.53 3.08
C ILE A 88 -11.43 7.71 3.32
N ALA A 89 -10.12 7.57 3.09
CA ALA A 89 -9.17 8.67 3.27
C ALA A 89 -9.54 9.88 2.41
N LEU A 90 -9.84 9.65 1.13
CA LEU A 90 -10.20 10.74 0.21
C LEU A 90 -11.54 11.40 0.57
N LEU A 91 -12.49 10.66 1.15
CA LEU A 91 -13.77 11.20 1.59
C LEU A 91 -13.70 11.94 2.92
N ASN A 92 -12.93 11.43 3.87
CA ASN A 92 -13.06 11.77 5.29
C ASN A 92 -11.80 12.43 5.90
N ASN A 93 -10.68 12.54 5.19
CA ASN A 93 -9.50 13.17 5.73
C ASN A 93 -9.69 14.70 5.88
N PRO A 94 -9.58 15.27 7.11
CA PRO A 94 -9.87 16.68 7.35
C PRO A 94 -8.81 17.61 6.73
N GLY A 95 -7.55 17.17 6.63
CA GLY A 95 -6.48 17.95 6.01
C GLY A 95 -6.71 18.17 4.51
N TRP A 96 -7.16 17.12 3.82
CA TRP A 96 -7.55 17.19 2.41
C TRP A 96 -8.80 18.03 2.17
N GLN A 97 -9.83 17.87 3.01
CA GLN A 97 -11.02 18.72 2.92
C GLN A 97 -10.68 20.20 3.14
N ALA A 98 -9.81 20.51 4.11
CA ALA A 98 -9.36 21.87 4.36
C ALA A 98 -8.52 22.44 3.19
N SER A 99 -7.66 21.63 2.56
CA SER A 99 -6.85 22.08 1.42
C SER A 99 -7.71 22.36 0.18
N LEU A 100 -8.74 21.54 -0.07
CA LEU A 100 -9.73 21.78 -1.11
C LEU A 100 -10.56 23.05 -0.83
N ALA A 101 -11.04 23.22 0.40
CA ALA A 101 -11.83 24.37 0.81
C ALA A 101 -11.07 25.69 0.62
N GLY A 102 -9.79 25.73 1.02
CA GLY A 102 -8.93 26.90 0.81
C GLY A 102 -8.66 27.21 -0.66
N ALA A 103 -8.82 26.24 -1.56
CA ALA A 103 -8.59 26.40 -3.00
C ALA A 103 -9.86 26.67 -3.82
N GLY A 104 -11.05 26.67 -3.20
CA GLY A 104 -12.39 26.59 -3.81
C GLY A 104 -12.58 27.30 -5.17
N VAL A 105 -12.45 28.63 -5.24
CA VAL A 105 -12.66 29.37 -6.50
C VAL A 105 -11.62 28.99 -7.58
N SER A 106 -10.40 28.64 -7.18
CA SER A 106 -9.29 28.32 -8.09
C SER A 106 -9.28 26.87 -8.60
N ILE A 107 -10.05 25.98 -7.96
CA ILE A 107 -10.26 24.59 -8.41
C ILE A 107 -11.55 24.42 -9.21
N SER A 108 -12.38 25.46 -9.30
CA SER A 108 -13.63 25.43 -10.04
C SER A 108 -13.43 25.10 -11.53
N ASP A 109 -14.47 24.56 -12.18
CA ASP A 109 -14.47 24.24 -13.61
C ASP A 109 -14.20 25.46 -14.50
N THR A 110 -14.45 26.67 -13.98
CA THR A 110 -14.13 27.93 -14.67
C THR A 110 -12.62 28.22 -14.74
N ALA A 111 -11.83 27.64 -13.84
CA ALA A 111 -10.38 27.79 -13.83
C ALA A 111 -9.73 26.89 -14.90
N ARG A 112 -8.66 27.38 -15.54
CA ARG A 112 -7.88 26.59 -16.51
C ARG A 112 -7.38 25.29 -15.88
N ASP A 113 -7.30 24.21 -16.65
CA ASP A 113 -6.88 22.88 -16.16
C ASP A 113 -5.46 22.85 -15.60
N ASN A 114 -4.60 23.78 -16.04
CA ASN A 114 -3.25 23.96 -15.54
C ASN A 114 -3.12 24.98 -14.40
N SER A 115 -4.22 25.33 -13.72
CA SER A 115 -4.16 26.24 -12.57
C SER A 115 -3.26 25.64 -11.47
N PRO A 116 -2.45 26.45 -10.79
CA PRO A 116 -1.57 25.95 -9.73
C PRO A 116 -2.36 25.29 -8.59
N ALA A 117 -3.60 25.72 -8.35
CA ALA A 117 -4.49 25.13 -7.36
C ALA A 117 -4.96 23.71 -7.76
N LYS A 118 -5.40 23.50 -9.01
CA LYS A 118 -5.81 22.18 -9.51
C LYS A 118 -4.63 21.20 -9.52
N LEU A 119 -3.45 21.66 -9.94
CA LEU A 119 -2.23 20.84 -9.93
C LEU A 119 -1.79 20.45 -8.51
N LYS A 120 -1.89 21.37 -7.55
CA LYS A 120 -1.62 21.08 -6.14
C LYS A 120 -2.63 20.11 -5.56
N ALA A 121 -3.93 20.31 -5.79
CA ALA A 121 -4.97 19.39 -5.34
C ALA A 121 -4.76 17.97 -5.89
N ARG A 122 -4.35 17.82 -7.15
CA ARG A 122 -3.98 16.52 -7.73
C ARG A 122 -2.79 15.87 -7.04
N GLN A 123 -1.76 16.65 -6.71
CA GLN A 123 -0.60 16.15 -5.98
C GLN A 123 -1.00 15.70 -4.57
N ASP A 124 -1.73 16.53 -3.84
CA ASP A 124 -2.22 16.24 -2.49
C ASP A 124 -3.11 14.99 -2.47
N LEU A 125 -3.99 14.83 -3.46
CA LEU A 125 -4.78 13.62 -3.69
C LEU A 125 -3.88 12.38 -3.87
N THR A 126 -2.88 12.48 -4.75
CA THR A 126 -1.95 11.38 -5.03
C THR A 126 -1.20 10.98 -3.76
N LEU A 127 -0.67 11.96 -3.03
CA LEU A 127 0.07 11.74 -1.78
C LEU A 127 -0.82 11.16 -0.68
N LEU A 128 -2.05 11.65 -0.52
CA LEU A 128 -3.00 11.12 0.46
C LEU A 128 -3.40 9.67 0.13
N SER A 129 -3.70 9.38 -1.14
CA SER A 129 -4.04 8.02 -1.57
C SER A 129 -2.87 7.05 -1.35
N ALA A 130 -1.64 7.48 -1.65
CA ALA A 130 -0.43 6.71 -1.38
C ALA A 130 -0.23 6.50 0.13
N GLN A 131 -0.38 7.55 0.95
CA GLN A 131 -0.26 7.47 2.39
C GLN A 131 -1.28 6.50 3.00
N ALA A 132 -2.55 6.59 2.58
CA ALA A 132 -3.61 5.70 3.04
C ALA A 132 -3.32 4.24 2.67
N ARG A 133 -2.91 3.98 1.42
CA ARG A 133 -2.51 2.64 0.97
C ARG A 133 -1.32 2.11 1.77
N LYS A 134 -0.27 2.90 1.96
CA LYS A 134 0.92 2.51 2.73
C LYS A 134 0.58 2.23 4.18
N ALA A 135 -0.22 3.08 4.82
CA ALA A 135 -0.68 2.88 6.20
C ALA A 135 -1.53 1.61 6.34
N TRP A 136 -2.34 1.28 5.34
CA TRP A 136 -3.09 0.03 5.32
C TRP A 136 -2.16 -1.19 5.20
N ILE A 137 -1.18 -1.14 4.30
CA ILE A 137 -0.18 -2.21 4.12
C ILE A 137 0.59 -2.44 5.43
N THR A 138 1.07 -1.37 6.08
CA THR A 138 1.83 -1.49 7.34
C THR A 138 0.95 -2.03 8.47
N ALA A 139 -0.30 -1.59 8.58
CA ALA A 139 -1.23 -2.06 9.60
C ALA A 139 -1.58 -3.55 9.44
N VAL A 140 -1.89 -4.01 8.21
CA VAL A 140 -2.19 -5.42 7.93
C VAL A 140 -0.97 -6.29 8.19
N ALA A 141 0.21 -5.88 7.69
CA ALA A 141 1.45 -6.62 7.92
C ALA A 141 1.81 -6.74 9.41
N ALA A 142 1.69 -5.65 10.17
CA ALA A 142 2.00 -5.64 11.60
C ALA A 142 1.00 -6.50 12.40
N ALA A 143 -0.29 -6.47 12.05
CA ALA A 143 -1.29 -7.35 12.65
C ALA A 143 -1.02 -8.83 12.35
N GLN A 144 -0.69 -9.16 11.10
CA GLN A 144 -0.35 -10.52 10.67
C GLN A 144 0.92 -11.04 11.39
N GLY A 145 1.96 -10.22 11.49
CA GLY A 145 3.20 -10.56 12.20
C GLY A 145 2.99 -10.76 13.71
N ALA A 146 2.18 -9.91 14.35
CA ALA A 146 1.82 -10.07 15.76
C ALA A 146 1.05 -11.38 16.03
N ALA A 147 0.11 -11.75 15.14
CA ALA A 147 -0.62 -13.02 15.24
C ALA A 147 0.32 -14.23 15.06
N ALA A 148 1.24 -14.18 14.10
CA ALA A 148 2.23 -15.25 13.89
C ALA A 148 3.16 -15.43 15.10
N LEU A 149 3.62 -14.34 15.70
CA LEU A 149 4.47 -14.37 16.90
C LEU A 149 3.71 -14.79 18.16
N GLN A 150 2.40 -14.52 18.24
CA GLN A 150 1.58 -15.00 19.35
C GLN A 150 1.53 -16.53 19.35
N GLN A 151 1.25 -17.13 18.19
CA GLN A 151 1.24 -18.59 18.04
C GLN A 151 2.60 -19.22 18.42
N ALA A 152 3.70 -18.56 18.05
CA ALA A 152 5.05 -19.01 18.39
C ALA A 152 5.32 -18.92 19.91
N GLN A 153 4.83 -17.88 20.57
CA GLN A 153 4.99 -17.69 22.00
C GLN A 153 4.17 -18.72 22.79
N GLU A 154 2.94 -19.04 22.37
CA GLU A 154 2.12 -20.09 22.98
C GLU A 154 2.79 -21.46 22.87
N THR A 155 3.42 -21.74 21.72
CA THR A 155 4.23 -22.96 21.50
C THR A 155 5.44 -23.00 22.44
N ALA A 156 6.13 -21.86 22.63
CA ALA A 156 7.25 -21.74 23.56
C ALA A 156 6.84 -21.88 25.04
N GLN A 157 5.63 -21.46 25.42
CA GLN A 157 5.09 -21.68 26.77
C GLN A 157 4.86 -23.16 27.04
N ALA A 158 4.21 -23.87 26.11
CA ALA A 158 3.98 -25.30 26.21
C ALA A 158 5.31 -26.08 26.33
N ALA A 159 6.32 -25.68 25.55
CA ALA A 159 7.68 -26.19 25.66
C ALA A 159 8.28 -25.99 27.05
N GLY A 160 8.22 -24.76 27.58
CA GLY A 160 8.79 -24.42 28.88
C GLY A 160 8.15 -25.18 30.04
N ASP A 161 6.83 -25.44 29.97
CA ASP A 161 6.13 -26.25 30.96
C ASP A 161 6.51 -27.74 30.88
N LEU A 162 6.69 -28.27 29.68
CA LEU A 162 7.21 -29.63 29.48
C LEU A 162 8.62 -29.76 30.06
N THR A 163 9.53 -28.84 29.72
CA THR A 163 10.91 -28.84 30.25
C THR A 163 10.91 -28.82 31.77
N ARG A 164 10.08 -27.96 32.39
CA ARG A 164 9.99 -27.87 33.85
C ARG A 164 9.59 -29.20 34.49
N ARG A 165 8.59 -29.89 33.93
CA ARG A 165 8.14 -31.21 34.41
C ARG A 165 9.22 -32.27 34.21
N MET A 166 9.89 -32.28 33.07
CA MET A 166 10.95 -33.25 32.78
C MET A 166 12.20 -33.02 33.65
N THR A 167 12.54 -31.77 33.99
CA THR A 167 13.61 -31.45 34.95
C THR A 167 13.24 -31.89 36.38
N GLN A 168 11.98 -31.76 36.79
CA GLN A 168 11.52 -32.26 38.10
C GLN A 168 11.66 -33.77 38.24
N VAL A 169 11.43 -34.52 37.15
CA VAL A 169 11.59 -35.98 37.09
C VAL A 169 13.07 -36.39 36.94
N GLY A 170 13.98 -35.42 36.74
CA GLY A 170 15.43 -35.67 36.62
C GLY A 170 15.91 -36.03 35.22
N ASN A 171 15.02 -36.04 34.22
CA ASN A 171 15.35 -36.41 32.84
C ASN A 171 16.09 -35.30 32.08
N LEU A 172 16.07 -34.06 32.57
CA LEU A 172 16.70 -32.91 31.93
C LEU A 172 17.58 -32.13 32.91
N SER A 173 18.63 -31.50 32.37
CA SER A 173 19.55 -30.66 33.13
C SER A 173 18.95 -29.28 33.47
N LYS A 174 19.40 -28.68 34.57
CA LYS A 174 19.09 -27.28 34.92
C LYS A 174 19.56 -26.29 33.84
N LEU A 175 20.63 -26.61 33.10
CA LEU A 175 21.11 -25.80 31.98
C LEU A 175 20.07 -25.76 30.85
N GLN A 176 19.47 -26.91 30.51
CA GLN A 176 18.43 -26.97 29.49
C GLN A 176 17.19 -26.18 29.91
N GLN A 177 16.78 -26.32 31.17
CA GLN A 177 15.71 -25.50 31.75
C GLN A 177 15.99 -23.99 31.63
N ALA A 178 17.21 -23.55 31.94
CA ALA A 178 17.59 -22.14 31.83
C ALA A 178 17.60 -21.63 30.38
N LYS A 179 18.05 -22.45 29.42
CA LYS A 179 17.98 -22.12 27.99
C LYS A 179 16.53 -21.93 27.55
N ASP A 180 15.64 -22.85 27.89
CA ASP A 180 14.23 -22.76 27.48
C ASP A 180 13.52 -21.57 28.16
N GLN A 181 13.86 -21.24 29.41
CA GLN A 181 13.37 -20.03 30.07
C GLN A 181 13.83 -18.75 29.36
N LEU A 182 15.10 -18.70 28.90
CA LEU A 182 15.58 -17.59 28.08
C LEU A 182 14.79 -17.48 26.77
N LEU A 183 14.57 -18.60 26.09
CA LEU A 183 13.81 -18.62 24.83
C LEU A 183 12.37 -18.11 24.99
N LEU A 184 11.69 -18.53 26.07
CA LEU A 184 10.35 -18.02 26.38
C LEU A 184 10.38 -16.51 26.65
N SER A 185 11.38 -16.02 27.39
CA SER A 185 11.56 -14.59 27.66
C SER A 185 11.81 -13.78 26.38
N GLU A 186 12.62 -14.30 25.45
CA GLU A 186 12.83 -13.65 24.15
C GLU A 186 11.54 -13.60 23.31
N ALA A 187 10.77 -14.70 23.29
CA ALA A 187 9.52 -14.77 22.55
C ALA A 187 8.45 -13.80 23.10
N THR A 188 8.34 -13.66 24.42
CA THR A 188 7.41 -12.69 25.03
C THR A 188 7.80 -11.25 24.70
N LEU A 189 9.10 -10.93 24.71
CA LEU A 189 9.59 -9.61 24.31
C LEU A 189 9.34 -9.33 22.83
N GLN A 190 9.53 -10.32 21.95
CA GLN A 190 9.24 -10.19 20.52
C GLN A 190 7.74 -9.96 20.28
N LEU A 191 6.87 -10.74 20.92
CA LEU A 191 5.42 -10.56 20.84
C LEU A 191 4.99 -9.17 21.33
N ALA A 192 5.51 -8.70 22.47
CA ALA A 192 5.18 -7.38 23.01
C ALA A 192 5.56 -6.25 22.03
N ARG A 193 6.74 -6.35 21.39
CA ARG A 193 7.17 -5.38 20.36
C ARG A 193 6.27 -5.43 19.13
N ALA A 194 5.88 -6.62 18.67
CA ALA A 194 5.00 -6.79 17.53
C ALA A 194 3.58 -6.26 17.80
N GLN A 195 3.04 -6.51 18.99
CA GLN A 195 1.75 -5.94 19.43
C GLN A 195 1.79 -4.42 19.49
N GLN A 196 2.86 -3.82 20.03
CA GLN A 196 3.03 -2.38 20.03
C GLN A 196 3.13 -1.82 18.61
N ALA A 197 3.87 -2.49 17.71
CA ALA A 197 3.97 -2.09 16.31
C ALA A 197 2.62 -2.17 15.59
N ALA A 198 1.83 -3.22 15.84
CA ALA A 198 0.47 -3.38 15.31
C ALA A 198 -0.47 -2.28 15.81
N PHE A 199 -0.41 -1.95 17.11
CA PHE A 199 -1.15 -0.83 17.69
C PHE A 199 -0.77 0.49 17.01
N ASN A 200 0.53 0.81 16.95
CA ASN A 200 1.01 2.04 16.33
C ASN A 200 0.62 2.16 14.86
N ALA A 201 0.73 1.07 14.09
CA ALA A 201 0.36 1.06 12.68
C ALA A 201 -1.15 1.26 12.49
N ARG A 202 -1.98 0.70 13.37
CA ARG A 202 -3.42 0.92 13.37
C ARG A 202 -3.78 2.38 13.66
N GLU A 203 -3.13 3.00 14.65
CA GLU A 203 -3.34 4.42 14.95
C GLU A 203 -2.93 5.33 13.78
N GLN A 204 -1.80 5.03 13.13
CA GLN A 204 -1.38 5.74 11.91
C GLN A 204 -2.41 5.61 10.77
N LEU A 205 -3.02 4.44 10.62
CA LEU A 205 -4.10 4.23 9.66
C LEU A 205 -5.35 5.04 10.03
N ILE A 206 -5.77 5.04 11.30
CA ILE A 206 -6.91 5.84 11.77
C ILE A 206 -6.71 7.32 11.43
N ILE A 207 -5.52 7.86 11.68
CA ILE A 207 -5.15 9.25 11.35
C ILE A 207 -5.21 9.48 9.83
N ALA A 208 -4.64 8.57 9.03
CA ALA A 208 -4.64 8.69 7.57
C ALA A 208 -6.08 8.69 7.00
N LEU A 209 -6.97 7.88 7.57
CA LEU A 209 -8.38 7.77 7.17
C LEU A 209 -9.27 8.90 7.75
N GLY A 210 -8.79 9.64 8.74
CA GLY A 210 -9.59 10.66 9.45
C GLY A 210 -10.71 10.09 10.31
N LEU A 211 -10.63 8.80 10.69
CA LEU A 211 -11.69 8.13 11.45
C LEU A 211 -11.66 8.54 12.93
N TRP A 212 -12.82 8.54 13.58
CA TRP A 212 -12.94 8.90 14.99
C TRP A 212 -14.12 8.18 15.66
N GLY A 213 -14.14 8.19 17.00
CA GLY A 213 -15.23 7.61 17.79
C GLY A 213 -15.47 6.14 17.47
N GLY A 214 -16.74 5.76 17.24
CA GLY A 214 -17.12 4.37 16.95
C GLY A 214 -16.60 3.81 15.63
N GLN A 215 -16.12 4.66 14.71
CA GLN A 215 -15.59 4.23 13.41
C GLN A 215 -14.19 3.60 13.51
N THR A 216 -13.50 3.73 14.65
CA THR A 216 -12.15 3.17 14.87
C THR A 216 -12.17 1.66 15.12
N GLY A 217 -13.34 1.06 15.36
CA GLY A 217 -13.55 -0.37 15.64
C GLY A 217 -13.52 -1.29 14.41
N PHE A 218 -12.96 -0.86 13.28
CA PHE A 218 -12.98 -1.63 12.02
C PHE A 218 -12.12 -2.90 12.05
N ALA A 219 -12.51 -3.90 11.26
CA ALA A 219 -11.74 -5.13 11.09
C ALA A 219 -10.68 -4.98 9.99
N LEU A 220 -9.48 -5.51 10.22
CA LEU A 220 -8.45 -5.66 9.19
C LEU A 220 -8.49 -7.09 8.63
N PRO A 221 -8.10 -7.29 7.36
CA PRO A 221 -7.82 -8.62 6.84
C PRO A 221 -6.70 -9.32 7.62
N ASN A 222 -6.74 -10.65 7.66
CA ASN A 222 -5.75 -11.45 8.40
C ASN A 222 -4.39 -11.55 7.68
N GLU A 223 -4.36 -11.33 6.37
CA GLU A 223 -3.17 -11.54 5.54
C GLU A 223 -3.04 -10.48 4.45
N LEU A 224 -1.80 -10.19 4.05
CA LEU A 224 -1.51 -9.34 2.89
C LEU A 224 -1.92 -10.02 1.58
N PRO A 225 -2.28 -9.24 0.53
CA PRO A 225 -2.58 -9.80 -0.79
C PRO A 225 -1.40 -10.56 -1.37
N ALA A 226 -1.67 -11.68 -2.05
CA ALA A 226 -0.65 -12.52 -2.65
C ALA A 226 0.21 -11.76 -3.68
N LEU A 227 1.51 -12.07 -3.71
CA LEU A 227 2.47 -11.48 -4.64
C LEU A 227 2.05 -11.75 -6.10
N PRO A 228 2.19 -10.76 -7.00
CA PRO A 228 1.95 -11.00 -8.43
C PRO A 228 2.91 -12.07 -8.98
N PRO A 229 2.51 -12.80 -10.04
CA PRO A 229 3.34 -13.85 -10.62
C PRO A 229 4.59 -13.29 -11.34
N GLU A 230 4.48 -12.07 -11.87
CA GLU A 230 5.54 -11.40 -12.61
C GLU A 230 5.67 -9.94 -12.16
N ALA A 231 6.91 -9.45 -12.14
CA ALA A 231 7.20 -8.05 -11.83
C ALA A 231 6.95 -7.14 -13.05
N GLN A 232 6.41 -5.96 -12.80
CA GLN A 232 6.11 -4.99 -13.86
C GLN A 232 7.39 -4.37 -14.43
N GLU A 233 7.69 -4.64 -15.71
CA GLU A 233 8.88 -4.09 -16.38
C GLU A 233 8.63 -2.69 -16.91
N LEU A 234 9.48 -1.74 -16.52
CA LEU A 234 9.31 -0.32 -16.82
C LEU A 234 10.63 0.28 -17.35
N PRO A 235 11.09 -0.11 -18.55
CA PRO A 235 12.36 0.39 -19.12
C PRO A 235 12.34 1.91 -19.33
N ASP A 236 11.16 2.49 -19.53
CA ASP A 236 10.92 3.92 -19.75
C ASP A 236 10.57 4.69 -18.46
N VAL A 237 10.81 4.12 -17.27
CA VAL A 237 10.45 4.70 -15.96
C VAL A 237 10.97 6.13 -15.77
N GLU A 238 12.23 6.41 -16.16
CA GLU A 238 12.80 7.76 -16.07
C GLU A 238 12.04 8.77 -16.94
N SER A 239 11.73 8.38 -18.17
CA SER A 239 11.06 9.26 -19.12
C SER A 239 9.62 9.54 -18.71
N ARG A 240 8.92 8.53 -18.15
CA ARG A 240 7.58 8.69 -17.57
C ARG A 240 7.61 9.57 -16.34
N ALA A 241 8.53 9.33 -15.40
CA ALA A 241 8.64 10.15 -14.19
C ALA A 241 8.86 11.62 -14.52
N VAL A 242 9.78 11.93 -15.44
CA VAL A 242 10.04 13.31 -15.90
C VAL A 242 8.81 13.92 -16.58
N ARG A 243 8.06 13.14 -17.37
CA ARG A 243 6.84 13.61 -18.06
C ARG A 243 5.70 13.92 -17.09
N GLU A 244 5.51 13.08 -16.09
CA GLU A 244 4.39 13.16 -15.14
C GLU A 244 4.67 14.12 -13.95
N ARG A 245 5.94 14.43 -13.67
CA ARG A 245 6.36 15.29 -12.55
C ARG A 245 5.74 16.68 -12.65
N MET A 246 4.88 17.00 -11.67
CA MET A 246 4.17 18.29 -11.62
C MET A 246 5.12 19.48 -11.44
N GLU A 247 6.05 19.38 -10.47
CA GLU A 247 7.02 20.44 -10.18
C GLU A 247 7.86 20.80 -11.40
N LEU A 248 8.20 19.81 -12.23
CA LEU A 248 8.98 20.03 -13.44
C LEU A 248 8.16 20.78 -14.49
N ARG A 249 6.88 20.43 -14.67
CA ARG A 249 5.98 21.14 -15.60
C ARG A 249 5.75 22.60 -15.17
N THR A 250 5.57 22.84 -13.88
CA THR A 250 5.40 24.21 -13.36
C THR A 250 6.68 25.03 -13.46
N ALA A 251 7.84 24.43 -13.19
CA ALA A 251 9.14 25.06 -13.34
C ALA A 251 9.46 25.38 -14.82
N GLN A 252 9.18 24.46 -15.74
CA GLN A 252 9.31 24.67 -17.18
C GLN A 252 8.42 25.82 -17.68
N ALA A 253 7.14 25.84 -17.28
CA ALA A 253 6.23 26.91 -17.67
C ALA A 253 6.59 28.28 -17.06
N ARG A 254 7.24 28.32 -15.89
CA ARG A 254 7.78 29.57 -15.31
C ARG A 254 8.97 30.07 -16.14
N TRP A 255 9.91 29.17 -16.42
CA TRP A 255 11.10 29.46 -17.24
C TRP A 255 10.74 29.93 -18.66
N GLU A 256 9.75 29.30 -19.30
CA GLU A 256 9.28 29.70 -20.64
C GLU A 256 8.65 31.10 -20.64
N ARG A 257 7.85 31.43 -19.63
CA ARG A 257 7.26 32.77 -19.48
C ARG A 257 8.33 33.84 -19.27
N GLN A 258 9.33 33.56 -18.43
CA GLN A 258 10.47 34.45 -18.20
C GLN A 258 11.26 34.70 -19.47
N ARG A 259 11.49 33.64 -20.26
CA ARG A 259 12.19 33.74 -21.55
C ARG A 259 11.38 34.55 -22.56
N ALA A 260 10.06 34.40 -22.58
CA ALA A 260 9.18 35.16 -23.46
C ALA A 260 9.10 36.65 -23.07
N SER A 261 9.24 36.99 -21.79
CA SER A 261 9.16 38.38 -21.31
C SER A 261 10.41 39.22 -21.58
N ASN A 262 11.52 38.66 -22.08
CA ASN A 262 12.80 39.36 -22.14
C ASN A 262 13.50 39.34 -23.53
N PRO A 263 13.03 40.12 -24.54
CA PRO A 263 13.56 39.94 -25.89
C PRO A 263 14.75 40.83 -26.31
N ARG A 264 15.11 41.97 -25.68
CA ARG A 264 16.06 42.92 -26.32
C ARG A 264 17.05 43.71 -25.45
N GLN A 265 16.88 43.82 -24.14
CA GLN A 265 17.81 44.54 -23.23
C GLN A 265 17.87 43.85 -21.87
N ALA A 266 18.36 42.61 -21.82
CA ALA A 266 18.54 41.91 -20.55
C ALA A 266 19.71 42.54 -19.77
N SER A 267 19.45 43.04 -18.56
CA SER A 267 20.51 43.43 -17.63
C SER A 267 21.38 42.22 -17.26
N ALA A 268 22.60 42.46 -16.77
CA ALA A 268 23.46 41.39 -16.26
C ALA A 268 22.72 40.56 -15.20
N ASP A 269 21.96 41.20 -14.33
CA ASP A 269 21.13 40.54 -13.30
C ASP A 269 20.09 39.61 -13.93
N ALA A 270 19.36 40.06 -14.96
CA ALA A 270 18.35 39.24 -15.63
C ALA A 270 18.95 38.00 -16.34
N LEU A 271 20.18 38.10 -16.84
CA LEU A 271 20.90 36.96 -17.42
C LEU A 271 21.31 35.94 -16.34
N TRP A 272 21.77 36.41 -15.17
CA TRP A 272 22.08 35.53 -14.05
C TRP A 272 20.83 34.85 -13.49
N ASP A 273 19.72 35.57 -13.36
CA ASP A 273 18.43 35.01 -12.93
C ASP A 273 17.93 33.94 -13.90
N ALA A 274 17.97 34.22 -15.22
CA ALA A 274 17.60 33.24 -16.24
C ALA A 274 18.50 31.99 -16.22
N MET A 275 19.80 32.16 -15.94
CA MET A 275 20.72 31.04 -15.75
C MET A 275 20.35 30.21 -14.51
N GLY A 276 20.07 30.87 -13.39
CA GLY A 276 19.65 30.23 -12.14
C GLY A 276 18.37 29.41 -12.30
N GLU A 277 17.37 29.94 -13.01
CA GLU A 277 16.13 29.23 -13.30
C GLU A 277 16.33 28.02 -14.22
N ALA A 278 17.11 28.17 -15.29
CA ALA A 278 17.44 27.07 -16.18
C ALA A 278 18.21 25.96 -15.44
N ALA A 279 19.13 26.36 -14.54
CA ALA A 279 19.85 25.43 -13.67
C ALA A 279 18.89 24.73 -12.68
N GLY A 280 17.91 25.45 -12.13
CA GLY A 280 16.87 24.89 -11.25
C GLY A 280 16.01 23.83 -11.94
N VAL A 281 15.52 24.11 -13.16
CA VAL A 281 14.76 23.13 -13.97
C VAL A 281 15.62 21.89 -14.27
N ARG A 282 16.90 22.09 -14.62
CA ARG A 282 17.83 20.98 -14.88
C ARG A 282 18.08 20.15 -13.63
N ALA A 283 18.33 20.80 -12.49
CA ALA A 283 18.55 20.12 -11.20
C ALA A 283 17.34 19.27 -10.82
N LEU A 284 16.12 19.80 -10.98
CA LEU A 284 14.88 19.07 -10.73
C LEU A 284 14.70 17.87 -11.67
N ALA A 285 15.05 18.00 -12.95
CA ALA A 285 15.01 16.90 -13.91
C ALA A 285 16.03 15.79 -13.56
N VAL A 286 17.25 16.16 -13.18
CA VAL A 286 18.28 15.22 -12.72
C VAL A 286 17.82 14.50 -11.44
N GLY A 287 17.27 15.23 -10.48
CA GLY A 287 16.69 14.68 -9.25
C GLY A 287 15.58 13.68 -9.55
N THR A 288 14.61 14.07 -10.39
CA THR A 288 13.48 13.20 -10.78
C THR A 288 13.93 11.91 -11.47
N ARG A 289 14.95 11.96 -12.34
CA ARG A 289 15.51 10.74 -12.96
C ARG A 289 16.25 9.86 -11.97
N SER A 290 16.97 10.46 -11.02
CA SER A 290 17.64 9.71 -9.95
C SER A 290 16.63 9.01 -9.05
N GLU A 291 15.59 9.73 -8.63
CA GLU A 291 14.47 9.19 -7.85
C GLU A 291 13.78 8.06 -8.59
N ALA A 292 13.49 8.23 -9.88
CA ALA A 292 12.86 7.19 -10.69
C ALA A 292 13.67 5.88 -10.73
N ARG A 293 15.00 5.98 -10.91
CA ARG A 293 15.90 4.82 -10.84
C ARG A 293 15.89 4.16 -9.47
N GLN A 294 15.93 4.96 -8.40
CA GLN A 294 15.94 4.45 -7.03
C GLN A 294 14.63 3.73 -6.68
N VAL A 295 13.47 4.34 -6.98
CA VAL A 295 12.15 3.75 -6.74
C VAL A 295 12.00 2.44 -7.53
N TYR A 296 12.38 2.43 -8.81
CA TYR A 296 12.28 1.22 -9.63
C TYR A 296 13.23 0.11 -9.16
N HIS A 297 14.47 0.45 -8.80
CA HIS A 297 15.41 -0.52 -8.25
C HIS A 297 14.91 -1.08 -6.92
N HIS A 298 14.40 -0.23 -6.02
CA HIS A 298 13.83 -0.68 -4.75
C HIS A 298 12.64 -1.62 -4.94
N TYR A 299 11.72 -1.29 -5.86
CA TYR A 299 10.61 -2.16 -6.26
C TYR A 299 11.09 -3.54 -6.76
N ARG A 300 12.07 -3.55 -7.66
CA ARG A 300 12.64 -4.80 -8.22
C ARG A 300 13.28 -5.66 -7.13
N THR A 301 14.14 -5.06 -6.31
CA THR A 301 14.77 -5.78 -5.20
C THR A 301 13.75 -6.32 -4.21
N ALA A 302 12.74 -5.52 -3.83
CA ALA A 302 11.71 -5.97 -2.90
C ALA A 302 10.87 -7.12 -3.48
N TYR A 303 10.56 -7.09 -4.78
CA TYR A 303 9.90 -8.20 -5.47
C TYR A 303 10.74 -9.48 -5.45
N ASP A 304 12.03 -9.39 -5.80
CA ASP A 304 12.92 -10.55 -5.86
C ASP A 304 13.09 -11.19 -4.47
N VAL A 305 13.24 -10.38 -3.42
CA VAL A 305 13.31 -10.85 -2.03
C VAL A 305 12.01 -11.54 -1.62
N ALA A 306 10.85 -10.90 -1.83
CA ALA A 306 9.56 -11.46 -1.46
C ALA A 306 9.25 -12.76 -2.23
N ARG A 307 9.61 -12.80 -3.52
CA ARG A 307 9.49 -13.98 -4.37
C ARG A 307 10.36 -15.12 -3.86
N HIS A 308 11.61 -14.87 -3.50
CA HIS A 308 12.50 -15.90 -2.98
C HIS A 308 11.98 -16.50 -1.66
N TYR A 309 11.39 -15.68 -0.78
CA TYR A 309 10.69 -16.20 0.40
C TYR A 309 9.51 -17.12 0.04
N ARG A 310 8.67 -16.72 -0.92
CA ARG A 310 7.49 -17.47 -1.36
C ARG A 310 7.85 -18.79 -2.06
N ASP A 311 8.81 -18.74 -3.00
CA ASP A 311 9.10 -19.83 -3.92
C ASP A 311 10.11 -20.84 -3.33
N GLU A 312 11.03 -20.39 -2.47
CA GLU A 312 12.10 -21.23 -1.94
C GLU A 312 12.02 -21.41 -0.42
N VAL A 313 12.05 -20.32 0.35
CA VAL A 313 12.22 -20.39 1.82
C VAL A 313 11.01 -21.03 2.50
N LEU A 314 9.79 -20.57 2.23
CA LEU A 314 8.59 -21.09 2.90
C LEU A 314 8.29 -22.56 2.56
N PRO A 315 8.37 -23.00 1.28
CA PRO A 315 8.23 -24.41 0.96
C PRO A 315 9.30 -25.29 1.61
N LEU A 316 10.56 -24.86 1.62
CA LEU A 316 11.63 -25.61 2.30
C LEU A 316 11.41 -25.69 3.81
N ARG A 317 10.97 -24.60 4.44
CA ARG A 317 10.62 -24.60 5.88
C ARG A 317 9.48 -25.56 6.18
N LYS A 318 8.45 -25.57 5.34
CA LYS A 318 7.33 -26.52 5.47
C LYS A 318 7.82 -27.97 5.35
N PHE A 319 8.62 -28.26 4.33
CA PHE A 319 9.19 -29.59 4.13
C PHE A 319 10.04 -30.04 5.32
N ILE A 320 10.90 -29.16 5.86
CA ILE A 320 11.71 -29.47 7.05
C ILE A 320 10.81 -29.76 8.25
N ASN A 321 9.73 -29.00 8.45
CA ASN A 321 8.80 -29.24 9.54
C ASN A 321 8.08 -30.59 9.41
N ASP A 322 7.55 -30.89 8.21
CA ASP A 322 6.86 -32.16 7.93
C ASP A 322 7.79 -33.35 8.20
N GLU A 323 9.05 -33.28 7.76
CA GLU A 323 10.06 -34.31 8.00
C GLU A 323 10.48 -34.40 9.48
N THR A 324 10.56 -33.26 10.17
CA THR A 324 10.88 -33.19 11.61
C THR A 324 9.77 -33.86 12.44
N VAL A 325 8.51 -33.64 12.09
CA VAL A 325 7.36 -34.31 12.71
C VAL A 325 7.40 -35.82 12.48
N LEU A 326 7.72 -36.27 11.26
CA LEU A 326 7.84 -37.71 10.96
C LEU A 326 8.95 -38.37 11.79
N ARG A 327 10.11 -37.72 11.90
CA ARG A 327 11.24 -38.22 12.69
C ARG A 327 10.96 -38.19 14.19
N TYR A 328 10.24 -37.20 14.68
CA TYR A 328 9.76 -37.17 16.06
C TYR A 328 8.82 -38.36 16.35
N ASN A 329 7.82 -38.58 15.49
CA ASN A 329 6.90 -39.72 15.62
C ASN A 329 7.63 -41.07 15.54
N GLY A 330 8.71 -41.15 14.75
CA GLY A 330 9.60 -42.30 14.66
C GLY A 330 10.61 -42.45 15.81
N MET A 331 10.56 -41.60 16.84
CA MET A 331 11.51 -41.54 17.96
C MET A 331 12.97 -41.27 17.54
N LEU A 332 13.19 -40.66 16.37
CA LEU A 332 14.51 -40.29 15.83
C LEU A 332 14.90 -38.85 16.17
N LEU A 333 13.93 -38.00 16.53
CA LEU A 333 14.14 -36.64 17.01
C LEU A 333 13.47 -36.42 18.35
N SER A 334 13.99 -35.46 19.10
CA SER A 334 13.40 -35.04 20.38
C SER A 334 12.27 -34.04 20.14
N VAL A 335 11.35 -33.93 21.11
CA VAL A 335 10.38 -32.82 21.18
C VAL A 335 11.10 -31.47 21.11
N PHE A 336 12.30 -31.37 21.69
CA PHE A 336 13.08 -30.13 21.69
C PHE A 336 13.59 -29.73 20.31
N ASP A 337 13.89 -30.71 19.45
CA ASP A 337 14.28 -30.44 18.06
C ASP A 337 13.07 -29.94 17.26
N LEU A 338 11.90 -30.55 17.48
CA LEU A 338 10.64 -30.09 16.90
C LEU A 338 10.29 -28.66 17.33
N LEU A 339 10.48 -28.34 18.61
CA LEU A 339 10.27 -26.99 19.13
C LEU A 339 11.28 -25.98 18.57
N ALA A 340 12.53 -26.38 18.39
CA ALA A 340 13.53 -25.54 17.74
C ALA A 340 13.17 -25.26 16.27
N ASP A 341 12.67 -26.26 15.54
CA ASP A 341 12.21 -26.09 14.16
C ASP A 341 10.97 -25.18 14.07
N THR A 342 9.94 -25.40 14.89
CA THR A 342 8.74 -24.54 14.91
C THR A 342 9.08 -23.07 15.18
N ARG A 343 10.08 -22.79 16.03
CA ARG A 343 10.61 -21.42 16.22
C ARG A 343 11.26 -20.88 14.95
N ALA A 344 12.13 -21.67 14.30
CA ALA A 344 12.79 -21.27 13.06
C ALA A 344 11.77 -21.02 11.94
N GLN A 345 10.69 -21.80 11.91
CA GLN A 345 9.54 -21.60 11.03
C GLN A 345 8.84 -20.28 11.33
N ALA A 346 8.49 -19.99 12.59
CA ALA A 346 7.83 -18.74 12.98
C ALA A 346 8.65 -17.48 12.59
N LEU A 347 9.97 -17.51 12.82
CA LEU A 347 10.87 -16.42 12.40
C LEU A 347 10.88 -16.25 10.88
N SER A 348 10.91 -17.36 10.13
CA SER A 348 10.91 -17.32 8.66
C SER A 348 9.58 -16.81 8.11
N VAL A 349 8.46 -17.17 8.74
CA VAL A 349 7.13 -16.65 8.41
C VAL A 349 7.08 -15.13 8.66
N ASN A 350 7.57 -14.66 9.81
CA ASN A 350 7.60 -13.23 10.09
C ASN A 350 8.47 -12.45 9.08
N SER A 351 9.66 -12.97 8.73
CA SER A 351 10.50 -12.36 7.69
C SER A 351 9.85 -12.36 6.31
N ALA A 352 9.08 -13.40 5.97
CA ALA A 352 8.33 -13.43 4.72
C ALA A 352 7.18 -12.39 4.71
N ILE A 353 6.49 -12.19 5.82
CA ILE A 353 5.47 -11.14 5.98
C ILE A 353 6.10 -9.76 5.81
N GLU A 354 7.26 -9.52 6.42
CA GLU A 354 8.02 -8.27 6.27
C GLU A 354 8.47 -8.04 4.82
N ALA A 355 8.99 -9.06 4.14
CA ALA A 355 9.38 -8.97 2.74
C ALA A 355 8.18 -8.67 1.82
N GLN A 356 7.03 -9.31 2.05
CA GLN A 356 5.80 -9.07 1.30
C GLN A 356 5.27 -7.64 1.55
N ARG A 357 5.32 -7.15 2.80
CA ARG A 357 5.01 -5.76 3.14
C ARG A 357 5.90 -4.80 2.36
N ASP A 358 7.21 -5.02 2.39
CA ASP A 358 8.18 -4.12 1.76
C ASP A 358 7.99 -4.06 0.24
N PHE A 359 7.65 -5.18 -0.40
CA PHE A 359 7.21 -5.19 -1.79
C PHE A 359 5.99 -4.30 -2.04
N TRP A 360 4.93 -4.45 -1.24
CA TRP A 360 3.71 -3.66 -1.43
C TRP A 360 3.91 -2.17 -1.15
N LEU A 361 4.80 -1.81 -0.23
CA LEU A 361 5.21 -0.43 0.01
C LEU A 361 5.99 0.13 -1.19
N ALA A 362 6.95 -0.63 -1.72
CA ALA A 362 7.72 -0.24 -2.89
C ALA A 362 6.83 -0.09 -4.14
N GLU A 363 5.81 -0.93 -4.29
CA GLU A 363 4.81 -0.80 -5.36
C GLU A 363 3.95 0.45 -5.18
N ALA A 364 3.52 0.79 -3.96
CA ALA A 364 2.79 2.03 -3.70
C ALA A 364 3.66 3.26 -4.03
N ASP A 365 4.95 3.21 -3.74
CA ASP A 365 5.92 4.25 -4.10
C ASP A 365 6.12 4.35 -5.61
N LEU A 366 6.20 3.22 -6.32
CA LEU A 366 6.25 3.18 -7.79
C LEU A 366 4.98 3.80 -8.41
N GLN A 367 3.79 3.46 -7.91
CA GLN A 367 2.54 4.05 -8.37
C GLN A 367 2.48 5.57 -8.11
N THR A 368 3.01 6.03 -6.97
CA THR A 368 3.11 7.45 -6.61
C THR A 368 4.00 8.21 -7.59
N LEU A 369 5.16 7.64 -7.92
CA LEU A 369 6.08 8.18 -8.93
C LEU A 369 5.40 8.28 -10.30
N LEU A 370 4.71 7.22 -10.74
CA LEU A 370 4.00 7.18 -12.02
C LEU A 370 2.80 8.14 -12.07
N ALA A 371 2.18 8.43 -10.94
CA ALA A 371 1.15 9.47 -10.83
C ALA A 371 1.73 10.90 -10.87
N GLY A 372 3.06 11.04 -10.75
CA GLY A 372 3.79 12.29 -10.90
C GLY A 372 4.07 13.04 -9.60
N ALA A 373 3.76 12.41 -8.45
CA ALA A 373 4.04 12.96 -7.12
C ALA A 373 5.46 12.56 -6.65
N PRO A 374 6.14 13.39 -5.84
CA PRO A 374 7.45 13.05 -5.29
C PRO A 374 7.31 11.90 -4.29
N VAL A 375 8.29 10.98 -4.30
CA VAL A 375 8.36 9.86 -3.38
C VAL A 375 9.43 10.15 -2.33
N ALA A 376 9.02 10.19 -1.07
CA ALA A 376 9.95 10.17 0.05
C ALA A 376 10.44 8.72 0.24
N LEU A 377 11.52 8.37 -0.46
CA LEU A 377 12.22 7.11 -0.19
C LEU A 377 12.75 7.14 1.24
N PRO A 378 12.73 6.01 1.97
CA PRO A 378 13.47 5.90 3.21
C PRO A 378 14.93 6.21 2.88
N SER A 379 15.42 7.38 3.29
CA SER A 379 16.83 7.75 3.23
C SER A 379 17.58 6.57 3.82
N GLY A 380 18.37 5.87 2.97
CA GLY A 380 18.96 4.57 3.27
C GLY A 380 19.20 4.44 4.76
N ALA A 381 18.32 3.68 5.41
CA ALA A 381 18.41 3.45 6.83
C ALA A 381 19.87 3.07 7.09
N GLN A 382 20.46 3.77 8.07
CA GLN A 382 21.65 3.35 8.78
C GLN A 382 21.79 1.85 8.63
N ALA A 383 22.86 1.42 7.96
CA ALA A 383 23.25 0.04 7.91
C ALA A 383 23.00 -0.51 9.31
N THR A 384 21.96 -1.31 9.47
CA THR A 384 21.80 -2.16 10.61
C THR A 384 22.94 -3.12 10.42
N SER A 385 24.09 -2.76 11.01
CA SER A 385 25.20 -3.67 11.19
C SER A 385 24.56 -4.98 11.63
N PRO A 386 24.84 -6.10 10.95
CA PRO A 386 24.43 -7.37 11.50
C PRO A 386 25.00 -7.38 12.92
N SER A 387 24.11 -7.44 13.91
CA SER A 387 24.47 -7.79 15.27
C SER A 387 25.35 -9.03 15.13
N GLY A 388 26.65 -8.84 15.33
CA GLY A 388 27.62 -9.90 15.24
C GLY A 388 27.19 -10.96 16.23
N ALA A 389 26.69 -12.07 15.69
CA ALA A 389 26.66 -13.34 16.35
C ALA A 389 28.09 -13.63 16.80
N ALA A 390 28.41 -13.30 18.05
CA ALA A 390 29.56 -13.87 18.73
C ALA A 390 29.25 -15.35 18.94
N ALA A 391 29.82 -16.18 18.05
CA ALA A 391 29.87 -17.62 18.22
C ALA A 391 30.56 -17.96 19.57
N PRO A 392 30.13 -19.03 20.25
CA PRO A 392 30.79 -19.49 21.47
C PRO A 392 32.19 -20.03 21.11
N GLY A 393 33.21 -19.43 21.70
CA GLY A 393 34.58 -19.91 21.63
C GLY A 393 34.69 -21.30 22.24
N ALA A 394 35.29 -22.21 21.48
CA ALA A 394 35.71 -23.53 21.90
C ALA A 394 36.65 -23.43 23.12
N ALA A 395 36.27 -24.05 24.23
CA ALA A 395 37.18 -24.37 25.31
C ALA A 395 37.90 -25.69 24.95
N ALA A 396 39.14 -25.57 24.51
CA ALA A 396 40.12 -26.65 24.54
C ALA A 396 41.24 -26.21 25.48
N HIS A 397 41.23 -26.77 26.69
CA HIS A 397 42.36 -27.31 27.47
C HIS A 397 41.98 -27.47 28.94
#